data_AF-A0A371QRD4-F1
#
_entry.id   AF-A0A371QRD4-F1
#
_cell.length_a   1.000
_cell.length_b   1.000
_cell.length_c   1.000
_cell.angle_alpha   90.00
_cell.angle_beta   90.00
_cell.angle_gamma   90.00
#
_symmetry.space_group_name_H-M   'P 1'
#
loop_
_entity.id
_entity.type
_entity.pdbx_description
1 polymer ?
#
loop_
_entity_poly.entity_id
_entity_poly.type
_entity_poly.pdbx_seq_one_letter_code
_entity_poly.pdbx_strand_id
1 'polypeptide(L)'
;MNKRDTENIVSAIENLIDKSGELINIHGVNSKPGSISSKELETFQRPLSLKTAYSQGHTFVEVACDQLMAFSRTLKEPIQTVAPFTCSRSVLESCSLAVWLLNNEITAEDRVKRSLSFRFEGMVQQKKLANSSKSKNGLEVIDIQTNKIIKIAQDMSYPIF
;
A
#
# COMPACT_ATOMS: atom_id res chain seq x y z
N MET A 1 -7.48 -3.12 29.78
CA MET A 1 -6.23 -3.85 29.49
C MET A 1 -5.30 -3.65 30.66
N ASN A 2 -4.75 -4.70 31.26
CA ASN A 2 -3.84 -4.53 32.40
C ASN A 2 -2.40 -4.22 31.88
N LYS A 3 -1.50 -3.80 32.77
CA LYS A 3 -0.12 -3.43 32.40
C LYS A 3 0.63 -4.58 31.69
N ARG A 4 0.48 -5.81 32.18
CA ARG A 4 1.11 -7.01 31.63
C ARG A 4 0.63 -7.31 30.21
N ASP A 5 -0.67 -7.17 29.93
CA ASP A 5 -1.22 -7.36 28.59
C ASP A 5 -0.61 -6.36 27.60
N THR A 6 -0.45 -5.12 28.04
CA THR A 6 0.13 -4.03 27.23
C THR A 6 1.60 -4.32 26.92
N GLU A 7 2.38 -4.75 27.92
CA GLU A 7 3.79 -5.15 27.75
C GLU A 7 3.94 -6.33 26.78
N ASN A 8 3.07 -7.34 26.88
CA ASN A 8 3.07 -8.49 25.97
C ASN A 8 2.77 -8.06 24.52
N ILE A 9 1.78 -7.17 24.32
CA ILE A 9 1.43 -6.64 23.00
C ILE A 9 2.60 -5.86 22.41
N VAL A 10 3.20 -4.95 23.18
CA VAL A 10 4.35 -4.15 22.74
C VAL A 10 5.51 -5.06 22.34
N SER A 11 5.85 -6.06 23.16
CA SER A 11 6.92 -7.01 22.85
C SER A 11 6.63 -7.83 21.58
N ALA A 12 5.38 -8.27 21.40
CA ALA A 12 4.97 -8.99 20.19
C ALA A 12 5.09 -8.12 18.93
N ILE A 13 4.73 -6.84 19.03
CA ILE A 13 4.85 -5.87 17.94
C ILE A 13 6.32 -5.62 17.59
N GLU A 14 7.16 -5.36 18.59
CA GLU A 14 8.59 -5.12 18.39
C GLU A 14 9.27 -6.33 17.72
N ASN A 15 8.96 -7.55 18.20
CA ASN A 15 9.45 -8.79 17.57
C ASN A 15 8.99 -8.94 16.12
N LEU A 16 7.72 -8.60 15.81
CA LEU A 16 7.22 -8.63 14.44
C LEU A 16 7.95 -7.64 13.53
N ILE A 17 8.23 -6.43 14.03
CA ILE A 17 9.00 -5.41 13.30
C ILE A 17 10.41 -5.91 13.02
N ASP A 18 11.10 -6.42 14.05
CA ASP A 18 12.48 -6.91 13.94
C ASP A 18 12.57 -8.05 12.91
N LYS A 19 11.70 -9.05 13.01
CA LYS A 19 11.65 -10.18 12.06
C LYS A 19 11.30 -9.75 10.63
N SER A 20 10.45 -8.73 10.48
CA SER A 20 10.14 -8.17 9.17
C SER A 20 11.37 -7.51 8.56
N GLY A 21 12.14 -6.77 9.37
CA GLY A 21 13.42 -6.18 8.98
C GLY A 21 14.46 -7.22 8.58
N GLU A 22 14.59 -8.31 9.34
CA GLU A 22 15.46 -9.44 8.99
C GLU A 22 15.09 -10.05 7.64
N LEU A 23 13.80 -10.30 7.40
CA LEU A 23 13.33 -10.87 6.15
C LEU A 23 13.62 -9.95 4.95
N ILE A 24 13.40 -8.65 5.09
CA ILE A 24 13.74 -7.66 4.06
C ILE A 24 15.24 -7.64 3.80
N ASN A 25 16.07 -7.69 4.84
CA ASN A 25 17.53 -7.69 4.70
C ASN A 25 18.05 -8.97 4.00
N ILE A 26 17.45 -10.13 4.28
CA ILE A 26 17.83 -11.42 3.66
C ILE A 26 17.45 -11.46 2.18
N HIS A 27 16.29 -10.91 1.81
CA HIS A 27 15.76 -11.04 0.45
C HIS A 27 16.09 -9.85 -0.45
N GLY A 28 16.43 -8.69 0.12
CA GLY A 28 16.67 -7.45 -0.59
C GLY A 28 15.39 -6.84 -1.17
N VAL A 29 15.55 -5.71 -1.86
CA VAL A 29 14.43 -4.94 -2.48
C VAL A 29 14.12 -5.37 -3.91
N ASN A 30 14.99 -6.18 -4.53
CA ASN A 30 14.83 -6.60 -5.92
C ASN A 30 14.20 -7.99 -6.00
N SER A 31 13.37 -8.20 -7.02
CA SER A 31 12.84 -9.52 -7.36
C SER A 31 13.99 -10.52 -7.54
N LYS A 32 13.91 -11.66 -6.84
CA LYS A 32 14.87 -12.76 -7.03
C LYS A 32 14.67 -13.39 -8.42
N PRO A 33 15.76 -13.73 -9.14
CA PRO A 33 15.64 -14.41 -10.43
C PRO A 33 14.76 -15.67 -10.33
N GLY A 34 13.83 -15.80 -11.28
CA GLY A 34 12.89 -16.93 -11.32
C GLY A 34 11.70 -16.83 -10.36
N SER A 35 11.58 -15.77 -9.56
CA SER A 35 10.36 -15.47 -8.80
C SER A 35 9.17 -15.23 -9.72
N ILE A 36 7.95 -15.29 -9.15
CA ILE A 36 6.72 -14.92 -9.87
C ILE A 36 6.84 -13.50 -10.41
N SER A 37 7.25 -12.55 -9.57
CA SER A 37 7.43 -11.15 -9.98
C SER A 37 8.47 -10.98 -11.10
N SER A 38 9.57 -11.74 -11.11
CA SER A 38 10.57 -11.71 -12.21
C SER A 38 9.93 -12.16 -13.53
N LYS A 39 9.26 -13.32 -13.50
CA LYS A 39 8.63 -13.91 -14.69
C LYS A 39 7.52 -13.03 -15.25
N GLU A 40 6.68 -12.48 -14.38
CA GLU A 40 5.62 -11.57 -14.80
C GLU A 40 6.22 -10.28 -15.41
N LEU A 41 7.27 -9.71 -14.82
CA LEU A 41 7.92 -8.50 -15.35
C LEU A 41 8.60 -8.72 -16.71
N GLU A 42 9.08 -9.93 -16.98
CA GLU A 42 9.69 -10.28 -18.27
C GLU A 42 8.65 -10.52 -19.38
N THR A 43 7.47 -11.04 -19.02
CA THR A 43 6.49 -11.56 -19.99
C THR A 43 5.29 -10.65 -20.20
N PHE A 44 4.97 -9.79 -19.22
CA PHE A 44 3.77 -8.97 -19.28
C PHE A 44 3.91 -7.81 -20.27
N GLN A 45 2.88 -7.57 -21.09
CA GLN A 45 2.90 -6.58 -22.18
C GLN A 45 3.24 -5.14 -21.72
N ARG A 46 2.92 -4.79 -20.47
CA ARG A 46 3.18 -3.46 -19.88
C ARG A 46 4.00 -3.57 -18.60
N PRO A 47 5.31 -3.89 -18.69
CA PRO A 47 6.13 -4.19 -17.51
C PRO A 47 6.24 -3.00 -16.54
N LEU A 48 6.16 -1.76 -17.03
CA LEU A 48 6.14 -0.56 -16.18
C LEU A 48 4.86 -0.44 -15.34
N SER A 49 3.69 -0.80 -15.89
CA SER A 49 2.43 -0.81 -15.15
C SER A 49 2.47 -1.86 -14.04
N LEU A 50 2.99 -3.04 -14.36
CA LEU A 50 3.16 -4.13 -13.41
C LEU A 50 4.19 -3.79 -12.32
N LYS A 51 5.33 -3.19 -12.69
CA LYS A 51 6.32 -2.68 -11.74
C LYS A 51 5.69 -1.68 -10.78
N THR A 52 4.86 -0.76 -11.29
CA THR A 52 4.11 0.20 -10.46
C THR A 52 3.20 -0.52 -9.46
N ALA A 53 2.49 -1.57 -9.88
CA ALA A 53 1.61 -2.34 -9.01
C ALA A 53 2.39 -3.06 -7.89
N TYR A 54 3.53 -3.67 -8.20
CA TYR A 54 4.43 -4.25 -7.20
C TYR A 54 4.98 -3.19 -6.24
N SER A 55 5.48 -2.08 -6.76
CA SER A 55 5.97 -0.97 -5.94
C SER A 55 4.90 -0.46 -4.99
N GLN A 56 3.66 -0.31 -5.45
CA GLN A 56 2.53 0.09 -4.62
C GLN A 56 2.26 -0.91 -3.49
N GLY A 57 2.28 -2.21 -3.78
CA GLY A 57 2.14 -3.26 -2.77
C GLY A 57 3.25 -3.19 -1.71
N HIS A 58 4.50 -3.01 -2.13
CA HIS A 58 5.63 -2.86 -1.22
C HIS A 58 5.53 -1.59 -0.37
N THR A 59 5.12 -0.46 -0.95
CA THR A 59 4.85 0.76 -0.17
C THR A 59 3.81 0.51 0.92
N PHE A 60 2.78 -0.30 0.68
CA PHE A 60 1.83 -0.62 1.77
C PHE A 60 2.41 -1.52 2.86
N VAL A 61 3.39 -2.38 2.55
CA VAL A 61 4.14 -3.12 3.57
C VAL A 61 4.96 -2.16 4.42
N GLU A 62 5.65 -1.19 3.81
CA GLU A 62 6.42 -0.17 4.51
C GLU A 62 5.51 0.70 5.41
N VAL A 63 4.40 1.19 4.86
CA VAL A 63 3.41 1.96 5.62
C VAL A 63 2.84 1.13 6.77
N ALA A 64 2.55 -0.16 6.58
CA ALA A 64 2.10 -1.03 7.67
C ALA A 64 3.14 -1.12 8.80
N CYS A 65 4.44 -1.24 8.46
CA CYS A 65 5.52 -1.26 9.44
C CYS A 65 5.63 0.08 10.19
N ASP A 66 5.57 1.20 9.48
CA ASP A 66 5.60 2.55 10.08
C ASP A 66 4.43 2.77 11.04
N GLN A 67 3.22 2.37 10.63
CA GLN A 67 2.02 2.49 11.46
C GLN A 67 2.06 1.54 12.66
N LEU A 68 2.70 0.38 12.52
CA LEU A 68 2.90 -0.58 13.60
C LEU A 68 3.92 -0.06 14.63
N MET A 69 5.00 0.58 14.17
CA MET A 69 5.94 1.32 15.03
C MET A 69 5.27 2.49 15.74
N ALA A 70 4.41 3.24 15.05
CA ALA A 70 3.63 4.31 15.68
C ALA A 70 2.68 3.73 16.75
N PHE A 71 1.93 2.67 16.42
CA PHE A 71 1.03 1.97 17.33
C PHE A 71 1.73 1.53 18.62
N SER A 72 2.91 0.91 18.54
CA SER A 72 3.65 0.47 19.74
C SER A 72 4.01 1.63 20.66
N ARG A 73 4.33 2.81 20.11
CA ARG A 73 4.62 4.03 20.89
C ARG A 73 3.38 4.56 21.59
N THR A 74 2.20 4.48 20.95
CA THR A 74 0.93 4.92 21.58
C THR A 74 0.52 4.10 22.80
N LEU A 75 1.09 2.91 22.96
CA LEU A 75 0.85 2.00 24.09
C LEU A 75 1.87 2.18 25.23
N LYS A 76 2.87 3.05 25.08
CA LYS A 76 3.87 3.37 26.11
C LYS A 76 3.48 4.65 26.84
N GLU A 77 3.86 4.77 28.11
CA GLU A 77 3.50 5.94 28.92
C GLU A 77 4.13 7.24 28.38
N PRO A 78 3.36 8.34 28.26
CA PRO A 78 1.93 8.48 28.58
C PRO A 78 1.03 7.80 27.54
N ILE A 79 0.19 6.84 27.98
CA ILE A 79 -0.67 6.08 27.07
C ILE A 79 -1.71 7.00 26.43
N GLN A 80 -1.76 6.99 25.10
CA GLN A 80 -2.72 7.78 24.33
C GLN A 80 -4.04 7.03 24.19
N THR A 81 -5.17 7.68 24.43
CA THR A 81 -6.49 7.01 24.46
C THR A 81 -7.08 6.77 23.06
N VAL A 82 -6.85 7.68 22.11
CA VAL A 82 -7.44 7.63 20.76
C VAL A 82 -6.44 7.10 19.73
N ALA A 83 -5.16 7.47 19.85
CA ALA A 83 -4.14 7.16 18.87
C ALA A 83 -3.96 5.64 18.58
N PRO A 84 -4.05 4.72 19.57
CA PRO A 84 -3.97 3.29 19.28
C PRO A 84 -5.05 2.80 18.31
N PHE A 85 -6.26 3.36 18.39
CA PHE A 85 -7.35 3.01 17.46
C PHE A 85 -7.08 3.52 16.04
N THR A 86 -6.56 4.75 15.92
CA THR A 86 -6.18 5.32 14.63
C THR A 86 -5.05 4.52 13.98
N CYS A 87 -3.97 4.24 14.72
CA CYS A 87 -2.84 3.49 14.20
C CYS A 87 -3.21 2.04 13.84
N SER A 88 -3.99 1.35 14.69
CA SER A 88 -4.39 -0.04 14.41
C SER A 88 -5.24 -0.15 13.14
N ARG A 89 -6.15 0.79 12.89
CA ARG A 89 -6.88 0.87 11.61
C ARG A 89 -5.92 1.03 10.43
N SER A 90 -4.98 1.96 10.51
CA SER A 90 -4.01 2.21 9.43
C SER A 90 -3.10 1.00 9.16
N VAL A 91 -2.71 0.26 10.20
CA VAL A 91 -1.97 -1.02 10.05
C VAL A 91 -2.82 -2.03 9.27
N LEU A 92 -4.06 -2.28 9.71
CA LEU A 92 -4.94 -3.27 9.07
C LEU A 92 -5.26 -2.91 7.62
N GLU A 93 -5.53 -1.65 7.34
CA GLU A 93 -5.81 -1.15 5.98
C GLU A 93 -4.60 -1.34 5.06
N SER A 94 -3.40 -0.98 5.53
CA SER A 94 -2.16 -1.13 4.77
C SER A 94 -1.80 -2.60 4.54
N CYS A 95 -1.92 -3.45 5.55
CA CYS A 95 -1.73 -4.90 5.40
C CYS A 95 -2.72 -5.51 4.40
N SER A 96 -3.99 -5.11 4.46
CA SER A 96 -5.01 -5.60 3.55
C SER A 96 -4.73 -5.20 2.09
N LEU A 97 -4.31 -3.95 1.87
CA LEU A 97 -3.91 -3.47 0.54
C LEU A 97 -2.64 -4.15 0.02
N ALA A 98 -1.66 -4.38 0.90
CA ALA A 98 -0.45 -5.12 0.57
C ALA A 98 -0.79 -6.55 0.14
N VAL A 99 -1.59 -7.29 0.92
CA VAL A 99 -2.04 -8.65 0.56
C VAL A 99 -2.86 -8.64 -0.72
N TRP A 100 -3.76 -7.66 -0.89
CA TRP A 100 -4.58 -7.54 -2.09
C TRP A 100 -3.75 -7.30 -3.36
N LEU A 101 -2.63 -6.57 -3.28
CA LEU A 101 -1.75 -6.30 -4.41
C LEU A 101 -0.60 -7.29 -4.59
N LEU A 102 -0.16 -7.98 -3.54
CA LEU A 102 1.00 -8.90 -3.55
C LEU A 102 0.61 -10.37 -3.46
N ASN A 103 -0.69 -10.71 -3.53
CA ASN A 103 -1.12 -12.11 -3.57
C ASN A 103 -0.47 -12.83 -4.78
N ASN A 104 0.06 -14.03 -4.55
CA ASN A 104 0.70 -14.87 -5.57
C ASN A 104 -0.32 -15.66 -6.41
N GLU A 105 -1.58 -15.71 -5.99
CA GLU A 105 -2.66 -16.42 -6.68
C GLU A 105 -3.36 -15.57 -7.75
N ILE A 106 -3.08 -14.26 -7.81
CA ILE A 106 -3.63 -13.37 -8.82
C ILE A 106 -2.70 -13.24 -10.02
N THR A 107 -3.28 -13.00 -11.19
CA THR A 107 -2.52 -12.80 -12.42
C THR A 107 -1.85 -11.41 -12.47
N ALA A 108 -0.85 -11.24 -13.32
CA ALA A 108 -0.28 -9.92 -13.61
C ALA A 108 -1.33 -8.92 -14.12
N GLU A 109 -2.31 -9.40 -14.90
CA GLU A 109 -3.42 -8.61 -15.41
C GLU A 109 -4.30 -8.08 -14.27
N ASP A 110 -4.72 -8.97 -13.36
CA ASP A 110 -5.49 -8.62 -12.17
C ASP A 110 -4.73 -7.63 -11.28
N ARG A 111 -3.42 -7.85 -11.10
CA ARG A 111 -2.57 -6.99 -10.28
C ARG A 111 -2.53 -5.57 -10.81
N VAL A 112 -2.35 -5.41 -12.13
CA VAL A 112 -2.37 -4.09 -12.78
C VAL A 112 -3.77 -3.47 -12.71
N LYS A 113 -4.82 -4.26 -12.91
CA LYS A 113 -6.21 -3.79 -12.81
C LYS A 113 -6.50 -3.22 -11.41
N ARG A 114 -6.14 -3.96 -10.35
CA ARG A 114 -6.27 -3.53 -8.95
C ARG A 114 -5.50 -2.24 -8.66
N SER A 115 -4.26 -2.15 -9.16
CA SER A 115 -3.44 -0.93 -9.02
C SER A 115 -4.08 0.27 -9.71
N LEU A 116 -4.61 0.10 -10.92
CA LEU A 116 -5.31 1.17 -11.64
C LEU A 116 -6.60 1.60 -10.93
N SER A 117 -7.41 0.65 -10.45
CA SER A 117 -8.62 0.93 -9.66
C SER A 117 -8.29 1.80 -8.45
N PHE A 118 -7.29 1.39 -7.68
CA PHE A 118 -6.90 2.10 -6.47
C PHE A 118 -6.42 3.52 -6.78
N ARG A 119 -5.60 3.68 -7.82
CA ARG A 119 -5.08 4.99 -8.22
C ARG A 119 -6.20 5.90 -8.73
N PHE A 120 -7.15 5.35 -9.48
CA PHE A 120 -8.31 6.10 -9.95
C PHE A 120 -9.16 6.60 -8.76
N GLU A 121 -9.48 5.72 -7.82
CA GLU A 121 -10.20 6.10 -6.59
C GLU A 121 -9.44 7.20 -5.82
N GLY A 122 -8.12 7.05 -5.67
CA GLY A 122 -7.26 8.07 -5.07
C GLY A 122 -7.38 9.44 -5.77
N MET A 123 -7.41 9.48 -7.10
CA MET A 123 -7.63 10.72 -7.85
C MET A 123 -9.01 11.31 -7.61
N VAL A 124 -10.06 10.46 -7.53
CA VAL A 124 -11.42 10.90 -7.21
C VAL A 124 -11.47 11.57 -5.84
N GLN A 125 -10.81 10.99 -4.82
CA GLN A 125 -10.76 11.60 -3.48
C GLN A 125 -9.93 12.90 -3.48
N GLN A 126 -8.79 12.94 -4.16
CA GLN A 126 -7.99 14.16 -4.30
C GLN A 126 -8.78 15.28 -4.99
N LYS A 127 -9.59 14.96 -6.00
CA LYS A 127 -10.45 15.93 -6.69
C LYS A 127 -11.49 16.54 -5.75
N LYS A 128 -12.12 15.73 -4.89
CA LYS A 128 -13.07 16.23 -3.87
C LYS A 128 -12.38 17.22 -2.91
N LEU A 129 -11.16 16.89 -2.46
CA LEU A 129 -10.38 17.77 -1.59
C LEU A 129 -10.00 19.08 -2.29
N ALA A 130 -9.49 19.01 -3.52
CA ALA A 130 -9.11 20.20 -4.29
C ALA A 130 -10.30 21.13 -4.59
N ASN A 131 -11.49 20.55 -4.83
CA ASN A 131 -12.73 21.30 -4.96
C ASN A 131 -13.09 22.04 -3.66
N SER A 132 -12.98 21.35 -2.52
CA SER A 132 -13.26 21.96 -1.21
C SER A 132 -12.28 23.09 -0.86
N SER A 133 -11.03 22.98 -1.29
CA SER A 133 -9.97 23.97 -1.04
C SER A 133 -9.87 25.06 -2.11
N LYS A 134 -10.74 25.06 -3.14
CA LYS A 134 -10.74 25.99 -4.28
C LYS A 134 -9.39 26.10 -5.02
N SER A 135 -8.60 25.03 -5.03
CA SER A 135 -7.29 25.01 -5.70
C SER A 135 -7.44 24.70 -7.20
N LYS A 136 -7.52 25.74 -8.04
CA LYS A 136 -7.69 25.58 -9.50
C LYS A 136 -6.52 24.81 -10.14
N ASN A 137 -5.28 25.16 -9.81
CA ASN A 137 -4.10 24.48 -10.35
C ASN A 137 -4.03 23.00 -9.90
N GLY A 138 -4.52 22.68 -8.69
CA GLY A 138 -4.59 21.31 -8.21
C GLY A 138 -5.57 20.45 -9.03
N LEU A 139 -6.71 21.02 -9.43
CA LEU A 139 -7.72 20.30 -10.21
C LEU A 139 -7.20 19.92 -11.61
N GLU A 140 -6.50 20.82 -12.30
CA GLU A 140 -5.94 20.52 -13.63
C GLU A 140 -4.93 19.37 -13.58
N VAL A 141 -4.05 19.37 -12.57
CA VAL A 141 -3.07 18.28 -12.38
C VAL A 141 -3.77 16.95 -12.11
N ILE A 142 -4.80 16.95 -11.26
CA ILE A 142 -5.57 15.74 -10.94
C ILE A 142 -6.29 15.21 -12.19
N ASP A 143 -6.90 16.07 -13.00
CA ASP A 143 -7.58 15.66 -14.23
C ASP A 143 -6.61 15.07 -15.25
N ILE A 144 -5.42 15.65 -15.42
CA ILE A 144 -4.35 15.10 -16.27
C ILE A 144 -3.96 13.68 -15.81
N GLN A 145 -3.74 13.49 -14.50
CA GLN A 145 -3.35 12.18 -13.98
C GLN A 145 -4.48 11.15 -14.06
N THR A 146 -5.72 11.57 -13.83
CA THR A 146 -6.92 10.75 -13.98
C THR A 146 -7.04 10.24 -15.41
N ASN A 147 -6.90 11.13 -16.41
CA ASN A 147 -6.95 10.77 -17.82
C ASN A 147 -5.84 9.80 -18.23
N LYS A 148 -4.63 9.93 -17.64
CA LYS A 148 -3.55 8.96 -17.87
C LYS A 148 -3.92 7.57 -17.36
N ILE A 149 -4.54 7.46 -16.19
CA ILE A 149 -4.99 6.19 -15.62
C ILE A 149 -6.08 5.56 -16.50
N ILE A 150 -7.09 6.35 -16.89
CA ILE A 150 -8.18 5.90 -17.77
C ILE A 150 -7.62 5.40 -19.11
N LYS A 151 -6.71 6.14 -19.73
CA LYS A 151 -6.09 5.75 -21.00
C LYS A 151 -5.36 4.41 -20.88
N ILE A 152 -4.59 4.20 -19.80
CA ILE A 152 -3.91 2.92 -19.58
C ILE A 152 -4.93 1.79 -19.41
N ALA A 153 -6.03 2.01 -18.69
CA ALA A 153 -7.09 1.01 -18.52
C ALA A 153 -7.76 0.67 -19.86
N GLN A 154 -8.05 1.68 -20.69
CA GLN A 154 -8.63 1.50 -22.03
C GLN A 154 -7.69 0.76 -22.98
N ASP A 155 -6.39 1.09 -23.00
CA ASP A 155 -5.38 0.38 -23.79
C ASP A 155 -5.33 -1.13 -23.44
N MET A 156 -5.71 -1.48 -22.21
CA MET A 156 -5.74 -2.85 -21.70
C MET A 156 -7.13 -3.49 -21.76
N SER A 157 -8.11 -2.83 -22.39
CA SER A 157 -9.50 -3.30 -22.49
C SER A 157 -10.17 -3.55 -21.14
N TYR A 158 -9.73 -2.85 -20.09
CA TYR A 158 -10.36 -2.93 -18.77
C TYR A 158 -11.63 -2.07 -18.75
N PRO A 159 -12.70 -2.52 -18.06
CA PRO A 159 -13.88 -1.68 -17.86
C PRO A 159 -13.47 -0.41 -17.13
N ILE A 160 -13.96 0.73 -17.63
CA ILE A 160 -13.78 2.03 -16.98
C ILE A 160 -14.62 1.99 -15.70
N PHE A 161 -13.98 2.34 -14.58
CA PHE A 161 -14.50 2.26 -13.22
C PHE A 161 -15.79 3.07 -13.00
#